data_AF-A0A7W0EWA9-F1
#
_entry.id   AF-A0A7W0EWA9-F1
#
_cell.length_a   1.000
_cell.length_b   1.000
_cell.length_c   1.000
_cell.angle_alpha   90.00
_cell.angle_beta   90.00
_cell.angle_gamma   90.00
#
_symmetry.space_group_name_H-M   'P 1'
#
loop_
_entity.id
_entity.type
_entity.pdbx_description
1 polymer ?
#
loop_
_entity_poly.entity_id
_entity_poly.type
_entity_poly.pdbx_seq_one_letter_code
_entity_poly.pdbx_strand_id
1 'polypeptide(L)'
;MGKDRIVHLASWHQIQNEDQFGKDLAIVASRIPQESLRIGLLGDGAEWLWKHMIACFPKGRQILDYYHCAEHIHKVSRLQYGEQSPKSLEWVESTMTRLYYAEVDNVIWGLDRMKPKRRVSR
;
A
#
# COMPACT_ATOMS: atom_id res chain seq x y z
N MET A 1 -24.19 -14.05 -15.75
CA MET A 1 -23.49 -12.87 -15.21
C MET A 1 -23.68 -12.86 -13.70
N GLY A 2 -22.65 -13.23 -12.95
CA GLY A 2 -22.69 -13.29 -11.49
C GLY A 2 -22.80 -11.89 -10.88
N LYS A 3 -23.58 -11.78 -9.81
CA LYS A 3 -23.83 -10.53 -9.08
C LYS A 3 -22.57 -10.13 -8.29
N ASP A 4 -21.63 -9.43 -8.92
CA ASP A 4 -20.47 -8.84 -8.23
C ASP A 4 -20.95 -7.65 -7.37
N ARG A 5 -21.55 -7.96 -6.23
CA ARG A 5 -22.07 -6.98 -5.27
C ARG A 5 -21.11 -6.87 -4.10
N ILE A 6 -20.43 -5.73 -3.99
CA ILE A 6 -19.72 -5.35 -2.77
C ILE A 6 -20.77 -4.98 -1.72
N VAL A 7 -20.81 -5.72 -0.61
CA VAL A 7 -21.70 -5.44 0.52
C VAL A 7 -20.85 -4.87 1.65
N HIS A 8 -21.11 -3.61 2.02
CA HIS A 8 -20.51 -3.03 3.21
C HIS A 8 -21.14 -3.66 4.45
N LEU A 9 -20.34 -4.36 5.26
CA LEU A 9 -20.81 -4.99 6.49
C LEU A 9 -20.65 -4.07 7.71
N ALA A 10 -19.50 -3.40 7.80
CA ALA A 10 -19.20 -2.45 8.87
C ALA A 10 -18.04 -1.54 8.47
N SER A 11 -18.00 -0.35 9.07
CA SER A 11 -16.84 0.55 9.10
C SER A 11 -16.57 0.97 10.53
N TRP A 12 -15.31 1.26 10.81
CA TRP A 12 -14.85 1.69 12.12
C TRP A 12 -13.71 2.67 11.96
N HIS A 13 -13.72 3.74 12.74
CA HIS A 13 -12.70 4.79 12.70
C HIS A 13 -12.32 5.15 14.13
N GLN A 14 -11.05 4.94 14.48
CA GLN A 14 -10.51 5.29 15.78
C GLN A 14 -9.06 5.76 15.64
N ILE A 15 -8.70 6.79 16.42
CA ILE A 15 -7.31 7.18 16.64
C ILE A 15 -6.82 6.40 17.85
N GLN A 16 -5.85 5.50 17.65
CA GLN A 16 -5.33 4.62 18.69
C GLN A 16 -3.87 4.22 18.42
N ASN A 17 -3.23 3.63 19.42
CA ASN A 17 -1.87 3.09 19.29
C ASN A 17 -1.87 1.68 18.66
N GLU A 18 -0.69 1.21 18.25
CA GLU A 18 -0.47 -0.10 17.62
C GLU A 18 -1.01 -1.25 18.48
N ASP A 19 -0.70 -1.27 19.78
CA ASP A 19 -1.10 -2.36 20.69
C ASP A 19 -2.62 -2.50 20.78
N GLN A 20 -3.33 -1.38 20.88
CA GLN A 20 -4.79 -1.36 20.94
C GLN A 20 -5.40 -1.77 19.60
N PHE A 21 -4.85 -1.27 18.49
CA PHE A 21 -5.25 -1.70 17.14
C PHE A 21 -5.16 -3.22 16.97
N GLY A 22 -4.06 -3.83 17.40
CA GLY A 22 -3.89 -5.28 17.33
C GLY A 22 -4.96 -6.06 18.09
N LYS A 23 -5.29 -5.61 19.31
CA LYS A 23 -6.32 -6.24 20.15
C LYS A 23 -7.70 -6.14 19.51
N ASP A 24 -8.06 -4.96 19.02
CA ASP A 24 -9.38 -4.74 18.42
C ASP A 24 -9.54 -5.50 17.11
N LEU A 25 -8.48 -5.55 16.28
CA LEU A 25 -8.49 -6.33 15.05
C LEU A 25 -8.65 -7.82 15.32
N ALA A 26 -8.03 -8.36 16.38
CA ALA A 26 -8.19 -9.76 16.77
C ALA A 26 -9.64 -10.09 17.17
N ILE A 27 -10.31 -9.17 17.88
CA ILE A 27 -11.74 -9.32 18.22
C ILE A 27 -12.59 -9.38 16.94
N VAL A 28 -12.33 -8.48 15.98
CA VAL A 28 -13.02 -8.50 14.68
C VAL A 28 -12.76 -9.80 13.93
N ALA A 29 -11.50 -10.24 13.85
CA ALA A 29 -11.11 -11.43 13.12
C ALA A 29 -11.77 -12.70 13.66
N SER A 30 -11.97 -12.80 14.98
CA SER A 30 -12.68 -13.94 15.62
C SER A 30 -14.16 -14.06 15.23
N ARG A 31 -14.77 -12.98 14.70
CA ARG A 31 -16.17 -12.93 14.27
C ARG A 31 -16.35 -13.18 12.77
N ILE A 32 -15.26 -13.29 12.02
CA ILE A 32 -15.28 -13.46 10.56
C ILE A 32 -15.04 -14.94 10.22
N PRO A 33 -15.91 -15.59 9.42
CA PRO A 33 -15.74 -16.99 9.03
C PRO A 33 -14.69 -17.12 7.91
N GLN A 34 -13.41 -17.01 8.28
CA GLN A 34 -12.29 -16.83 7.35
C GLN A 34 -12.15 -17.95 6.31
N GLU A 35 -12.49 -19.19 6.65
CA GLU A 35 -12.40 -20.34 5.73
C GLU A 35 -13.41 -20.28 4.57
N SER A 36 -14.46 -19.47 4.71
CA SER A 36 -15.50 -19.30 3.69
C SER A 36 -15.32 -18.05 2.82
N LEU A 37 -14.26 -17.26 3.07
CA LEU A 37 -14.06 -15.94 2.48
C LEU A 37 -12.69 -15.82 1.82
N ARG A 38 -12.65 -15.06 0.72
CA ARG A 38 -11.39 -14.55 0.18
C ARG A 38 -11.08 -13.21 0.84
N ILE A 39 -10.01 -13.17 1.61
CA ILE A 39 -9.63 -11.99 2.42
C ILE A 39 -8.55 -11.18 1.70
N GLY A 40 -8.76 -9.87 1.59
CA GLY A 40 -7.77 -8.89 1.15
C GLY A 40 -7.41 -7.96 2.30
N LEU A 41 -6.12 -7.72 2.50
CA LEU A 41 -5.57 -6.84 3.53
C LEU A 41 -5.05 -5.59 2.83
N LEU A 42 -5.82 -4.50 2.89
CA LEU A 42 -5.44 -3.22 2.29
C LEU A 42 -4.59 -2.44 3.31
N GLY A 43 -3.42 -1.97 2.89
CA GLY A 43 -2.53 -1.20 3.75
C GLY A 43 -1.62 -0.26 2.96
N ASP A 44 -1.18 0.81 3.61
CA ASP A 44 -0.36 1.89 3.05
C ASP A 44 1.13 1.53 2.91
N GLY A 45 1.56 0.39 3.45
CA GLY A 45 2.97 -0.02 3.48
C GLY A 45 3.60 0.02 4.87
N ALA A 46 2.90 0.49 5.91
CA ALA A 46 3.42 0.50 7.27
C ALA A 46 3.63 -0.92 7.83
N GLU A 47 4.87 -1.24 8.25
CA GLU A 47 5.25 -2.58 8.72
C GLU A 47 4.41 -3.07 9.92
N TRP A 48 4.15 -2.18 10.87
CA TRP A 48 3.34 -2.49 12.06
C TRP A 48 1.89 -2.88 11.69
N LEU A 49 1.33 -2.28 10.63
CA LEU A 49 -0.03 -2.58 10.16
C LEU A 49 -0.08 -4.00 9.58
N TRP A 50 0.89 -4.36 8.75
CA TRP A 50 1.00 -5.69 8.16
C TRP A 50 1.14 -6.78 9.22
N LYS A 51 1.98 -6.56 10.23
CA LYS A 51 2.17 -7.48 11.37
C LYS A 51 0.84 -7.90 11.98
N HIS A 52 -0.03 -6.94 12.32
CA HIS A 52 -1.32 -7.23 12.95
C HIS A 52 -2.33 -7.84 11.98
N MET A 53 -2.40 -7.36 10.74
CA MET A 53 -3.33 -7.90 9.74
C MET A 53 -3.01 -9.35 9.38
N ILE A 54 -1.73 -9.69 9.20
CA ILE A 54 -1.28 -11.06 8.88
C ILE A 54 -1.50 -11.99 10.08
N ALA A 55 -1.25 -11.52 11.31
CA ALA A 55 -1.51 -12.32 12.51
C ALA A 55 -3.01 -12.68 12.64
N CYS A 56 -3.91 -11.75 12.28
CA CYS A 56 -5.36 -11.95 12.34
C CYS A 56 -5.91 -12.75 11.14
N PHE A 57 -5.30 -12.58 9.96
CA PHE A 57 -5.77 -13.13 8.69
C PHE A 57 -4.59 -13.73 7.91
N PRO A 58 -4.03 -14.88 8.35
CA PRO A 58 -2.80 -15.44 7.79
C PRO A 58 -2.92 -15.86 6.32
N LYS A 59 -4.14 -16.15 5.85
CA LYS A 59 -4.44 -16.47 4.44
C LYS A 59 -4.80 -15.22 3.61
N GLY A 60 -4.82 -14.03 4.22
CA GLY A 60 -5.21 -12.78 3.58
C GLY A 60 -4.17 -12.32 2.56
N ARG A 61 -4.64 -11.91 1.38
CA ARG A 61 -3.75 -11.31 0.37
C ARG A 61 -3.47 -9.86 0.71
N GLN A 62 -2.20 -9.52 0.89
CA GLN A 62 -1.77 -8.12 1.07
C GLN A 62 -1.97 -7.35 -0.24
N ILE A 63 -2.59 -6.19 -0.14
CA ILE A 63 -2.90 -5.27 -1.24
C ILE A 63 -2.38 -3.91 -0.82
N LEU A 64 -1.43 -3.37 -1.59
CA LEU A 64 -0.90 -2.03 -1.34
C LEU A 64 -1.97 -0.99 -1.71
N ASP A 65 -2.13 0.01 -0.85
CA ASP A 65 -2.92 1.19 -1.16
C ASP A 65 -2.25 1.99 -2.28
N TYR A 66 -2.91 2.02 -3.44
CA TYR A 66 -2.41 2.67 -4.63
C TYR A 66 -2.30 4.19 -4.49
N TYR A 67 -3.17 4.81 -3.67
CA TYR A 67 -3.13 6.25 -3.44
C TYR A 67 -1.86 6.64 -2.67
N HIS A 68 -1.60 5.98 -1.54
CA HIS A 68 -0.39 6.21 -0.76
C HIS A 68 0.89 5.87 -1.54
N CYS A 69 0.84 4.80 -2.35
CA CYS A 69 1.93 4.49 -3.27
C CYS A 69 2.22 5.66 -4.24
N ALA A 70 1.17 6.24 -4.85
CA ALA A 70 1.31 7.38 -5.74
C ALA A 70 1.94 8.59 -5.04
N GLU A 71 1.52 8.91 -3.81
CA GLU A 71 2.11 10.00 -3.03
C GLU A 71 3.63 9.82 -2.83
N HIS A 72 4.06 8.59 -2.54
CA HIS A 72 5.48 8.25 -2.44
C HIS A 72 6.22 8.43 -3.76
N ILE A 73 5.66 7.96 -4.88
CA ILE A 73 6.23 8.14 -6.23
C ILE A 73 6.39 9.64 -6.55
N HIS A 74 5.35 10.44 -6.35
CA HIS A 74 5.41 11.89 -6.55
C HIS A 74 6.45 12.56 -5.63
N LYS A 75 6.59 12.10 -4.38
CA LYS A 75 7.61 12.63 -3.46
C LYS A 75 9.03 12.31 -3.96
N VAL A 76 9.27 11.07 -4.41
CA VAL A 76 10.55 10.66 -4.99
C VAL A 76 10.87 11.50 -6.23
N SER A 77 9.90 11.71 -7.12
CA SER A 77 10.12 12.47 -8.35
C SER A 77 10.51 13.94 -8.07
N ARG A 78 9.84 14.59 -7.12
CA ARG A 78 10.16 15.97 -6.70
C ARG A 78 11.57 16.07 -6.13
N LEU A 79 11.95 15.14 -5.25
CA LEU A 79 13.30 15.11 -4.66
C LEU A 79 14.38 14.82 -5.70
N GLN A 80 14.11 13.92 -6.64
CA GLN A 80 15.08 13.45 -7.62
C GLN A 80 15.26 14.40 -8.80
N TYR A 81 14.19 15.00 -9.32
CA TYR A 81 14.24 15.79 -10.55
C TYR A 81 13.99 17.28 -10.32
N GLY A 82 13.40 17.64 -9.18
CA GLY A 82 12.99 19.01 -8.86
C GLY A 82 11.49 19.18 -9.00
N GLU A 83 10.93 20.04 -8.14
CA GLU A 83 9.52 20.36 -8.10
C GLU A 83 9.05 21.02 -9.41
N GLN A 84 7.89 20.59 -9.92
CA GLN A 84 7.27 21.09 -11.15
C GLN A 84 8.14 21.00 -12.42
N SER A 85 9.23 20.22 -12.42
CA SER A 85 10.03 20.01 -13.62
C SER A 85 9.32 19.06 -14.61
N PRO A 86 9.44 19.29 -15.94
CA PRO A 86 8.88 18.37 -16.94
C PRO A 86 9.36 16.92 -16.74
N LYS A 87 10.66 16.75 -16.43
CA LYS A 87 11.26 15.45 -16.14
C LYS A 87 10.64 14.75 -14.92
N SER A 88 10.22 15.51 -13.91
CA SER A 88 9.52 14.95 -12.74
C SER A 88 8.16 14.37 -13.14
N LEU A 89 7.39 15.11 -13.93
CA LEU A 89 6.07 14.69 -14.42
C LEU A 89 6.20 13.45 -15.33
N GLU A 90 7.09 13.50 -16.32
CA GLU A 90 7.34 12.36 -17.23
C GLU A 90 7.71 11.09 -16.48
N TRP A 91 8.57 11.19 -15.47
CA TRP A 91 8.98 10.03 -14.68
C TRP A 91 7.84 9.48 -13.81
N VAL A 92 7.00 10.34 -13.22
CA VAL A 92 5.81 9.91 -12.48
C VAL A 92 4.86 9.17 -13.39
N GLU A 93 4.45 9.79 -14.51
CA GLU A 93 3.49 9.19 -15.45
C GLU A 93 3.97 7.83 -15.95
N SER A 94 5.24 7.75 -16.35
CA SER A 94 5.86 6.49 -16.78
C SER A 94 5.87 5.43 -15.67
N THR A 95 6.12 5.82 -14.42
CA THR A 95 6.19 4.90 -13.29
C THR A 95 4.80 4.43 -12.85
N MET A 96 3.83 5.33 -12.77
CA MET A 96 2.44 4.99 -12.47
C MET A 96 1.82 4.12 -13.57
N THR A 97 2.18 4.34 -14.84
CA THR A 97 1.78 3.48 -15.96
C THR A 97 2.30 2.05 -15.76
N ARG A 98 3.57 1.87 -15.41
CA ARG A 98 4.13 0.55 -15.11
C ARG A 98 3.41 -0.14 -13.95
N LEU A 99 3.13 0.58 -12.87
CA LEU A 99 2.37 0.04 -11.74
C LEU A 99 0.96 -0.38 -12.15
N TYR A 100 0.28 0.42 -12.98
CA TYR A 100 -1.05 0.12 -13.50
C TYR A 100 -1.07 -1.19 -14.32
N TYR A 101 -0.04 -1.44 -15.13
CA TYR A 101 0.12 -2.68 -15.90
C TYR A 101 0.74 -3.83 -15.09
N ALA A 102 0.82 -3.71 -13.75
CA ALA A 102 1.40 -4.69 -12.84
C ALA A 102 2.89 -5.01 -13.11
N GLU A 103 3.63 -4.10 -13.75
CA GLU A 103 5.08 -4.21 -13.98
C GLU A 103 5.88 -3.78 -12.73
N VAL A 104 5.52 -4.33 -11.58
CA VAL A 104 6.08 -3.93 -10.27
C VAL A 104 7.60 -4.14 -10.24
N ASP A 105 8.09 -5.24 -10.79
CA ASP A 105 9.52 -5.55 -10.83
C ASP A 105 10.31 -4.50 -11.64
N ASN A 106 9.74 -3.98 -12.74
CA ASN A 106 10.38 -2.93 -13.54
C ASN A 106 10.52 -1.63 -12.74
N VAL A 107 9.52 -1.31 -11.92
CA VAL A 107 9.56 -0.12 -11.05
C VAL A 107 10.61 -0.29 -9.96
N ILE A 108 10.63 -1.43 -9.26
CA ILE A 108 11.62 -1.74 -8.22
C ILE A 108 13.03 -1.68 -8.81
N TRP A 109 13.26 -2.35 -9.94
CA TRP A 109 14.57 -2.36 -10.60
C TRP A 109 15.02 -0.97 -11.06
N GLY A 110 14.09 -0.14 -11.54
CA GLY A 110 14.35 1.25 -11.88
C GLY A 110 14.74 2.10 -10.66
N LEU A 111 14.11 1.88 -9.52
CA LEU A 111 14.44 2.55 -8.25
C LEU A 111 15.80 2.10 -7.71
N ASP A 112 16.11 0.80 -7.73
CA ASP A 112 17.39 0.26 -7.24
C ASP A 112 18.60 0.81 -8.01
N ARG A 113 18.42 1.08 -9.31
CA ARG A 113 19.47 1.64 -10.18
C ARG A 113 19.53 3.16 -10.17
N MET A 114 18.55 3.82 -9.55
CA MET A 114 18.50 5.27 -9.48
C MET A 114 19.63 5.79 -8.58
N LYS A 115 20.49 6.66 -9.11
CA LYS A 115 21.47 7.40 -8.28
C LYS A 115 20.77 8.60 -7.64
N PRO A 116 20.65 8.68 -6.30
CA PRO A 116 19.94 9.78 -5.65
C PRO A 116 20.60 11.13 -5.93
N LYS A 117 19.82 12.16 -6.28
CA LYS A 117 20.31 13.51 -6.60
C LYS A 117 21.01 14.20 -5.43
N ARG A 118 20.66 13.84 -4.19
CA ARG A 118 21.31 14.34 -2.97
C ARG A 118 21.64 13.17 -2.05
N ARG A 119 22.94 12.98 -1.76
CA ARG A 119 23.36 12.08 -0.68
C ARG A 119 23.01 12.79 0.62
N VAL A 120 21.95 12.38 1.29
CA VAL A 120 21.79 12.75 2.69
C VAL A 120 22.94 12.06 3.41
N SER A 121 23.93 12.84 3.86
CA SER A 121 24.89 12.38 4.85
C SER A 121 24.07 11.93 6.06
N ARG A 122 24.00 10.61 6.29
CA ARG A 122 23.53 10.06 7.55
C ARG A 122 24.49 10.46 8.66
#